data_AF-A0A382WC31-F1
#
_entry.id   AF-A0A382WC31-F1
#
_cell.length_a   1.000
_cell.length_b   1.000
_cell.length_c   1.000
_cell.angle_alpha   90.00
_cell.angle_beta   90.00
_cell.angle_gamma   90.00
#
_symmetry.space_group_name_H-M   'P 1'
#
loop_
_entity.id
_entity.type
_entity.pdbx_description
1 polymer ?
#
loop_
_entity_poly.entity_id
_entity_poly.type
_entity_poly.pdbx_seq_one_letter_code
_entity_poly.pdbx_strand_id
1 'polypeptide(L)'
;MRESIRAWQEQFETFALEVIFGERQGKKATLLRVFLYGLSKVFLIVVKGRRWLYEARIIRDHPLGVQVITVGNLTVGGTGKTPVVEKFARVLTDQGRKVAVLSRGYRSKPPPLSQRL
;
A
#
# COMPACT_ATOMS: atom_id res chain seq x y z
N MET A 1 -24.10 21.48 9.18
CA MET A 1 -24.18 20.07 8.75
C MET A 1 -22.86 19.50 8.22
N ARG A 2 -22.15 20.17 7.29
CA ARG A 2 -20.84 19.68 6.80
C ARG A 2 -19.71 19.80 7.84
N GLU A 3 -19.75 20.81 8.70
CA GLU A 3 -18.73 21.02 9.73
C GLU A 3 -18.84 20.05 10.91
N SER A 4 -20.06 19.72 11.34
CA SER A 4 -20.30 18.73 12.39
C SER A 4 -19.87 17.33 11.98
N ILE A 5 -20.01 16.98 10.70
CA ILE A 5 -19.55 15.69 10.15
C ILE A 5 -18.02 15.63 10.10
N ARG A 6 -17.35 16.73 9.73
CA ARG A 6 -15.88 16.80 9.73
C ARG A 6 -15.29 16.70 11.14
N ALA A 7 -15.83 17.46 12.09
CA ALA A 7 -15.38 17.40 13.48
C ALA A 7 -15.54 15.99 14.07
N TRP A 8 -16.65 15.30 13.74
CA TRP A 8 -16.86 13.92 14.16
C TRP A 8 -15.86 12.95 13.49
N GLN A 9 -15.53 13.14 12.21
CA GLN A 9 -14.52 12.36 11.51
C GLN A 9 -13.13 12.53 12.12
N GLU A 10 -12.73 13.78 12.39
CA GLU A 10 -11.42 14.10 12.99
C GLU A 10 -11.30 13.51 14.40
N GLN A 11 -12.35 13.62 15.22
CA GLN A 11 -12.39 13.01 16.55
C GLN A 11 -12.30 11.48 16.50
N PHE A 12 -12.97 10.85 15.55
CA PHE A 12 -12.90 9.41 15.36
C PHE A 12 -11.54 8.95 14.84
N GLU A 13 -10.93 9.70 13.92
CA GLU A 13 -9.60 9.42 13.37
C GLU A 13 -8.54 9.50 14.47
N THR A 14 -8.55 10.57 15.28
CA THR A 14 -7.67 10.71 16.45
C THR A 14 -7.87 9.55 17.43
N PHE A 15 -9.12 9.21 17.76
CA PHE A 15 -9.41 8.08 18.65
C PHE A 15 -8.89 6.75 18.08
N ALA A 16 -9.08 6.47 16.79
CA ALA A 16 -8.59 5.26 16.15
C ALA A 16 -7.05 5.20 16.14
N LEU A 17 -6.38 6.33 15.84
CA LEU A 17 -4.93 6.43 15.86
C LEU A 17 -4.37 6.21 17.28
N GLU A 18 -4.93 6.84 18.31
CA GLU A 18 -4.55 6.62 19.72
C GLU A 18 -4.69 5.15 20.14
N VAL A 19 -5.73 4.47 19.65
CA VAL A 19 -5.94 3.05 19.92
C VAL A 19 -4.94 2.17 19.16
N ILE A 20 -4.58 2.53 17.94
CA ILE A 20 -3.58 1.82 17.13
C ILE A 20 -2.17 2.00 17.71
N PHE A 21 -1.80 3.22 18.13
CA PHE A 21 -0.50 3.53 18.74
C PHE A 21 -0.38 3.09 20.20
N GLY A 22 -1.48 2.65 20.83
CA GLY A 22 -1.45 2.06 22.17
C GLY A 22 -1.51 3.06 23.32
N GLU A 23 -1.63 4.36 23.06
CA GLU A 23 -1.55 5.42 24.07
C GLU A 23 -2.79 5.53 24.97
N ARG A 24 -3.93 4.95 24.56
CA ARG A 24 -5.18 4.99 25.33
C ARG A 24 -5.56 3.62 25.89
N GLN A 25 -5.67 3.52 27.21
CA GLN A 25 -6.16 2.32 27.90
C GLN A 25 -7.62 2.50 28.35
N GLY A 26 -8.50 1.60 27.92
CA GLY A 26 -9.92 1.61 28.28
C GLY A 26 -10.73 0.53 27.55
N LYS A 27 -11.89 0.15 28.10
CA LYS A 27 -12.73 -0.96 27.58
C LYS A 27 -13.10 -0.81 26.09
N LYS A 28 -13.41 0.41 25.64
CA LYS A 28 -13.69 0.73 24.23
C LYS A 28 -12.48 0.56 23.31
N ALA A 29 -11.29 0.95 23.78
CA ALA A 29 -10.03 0.78 23.04
C ALA A 29 -9.66 -0.70 22.90
N THR A 30 -9.86 -1.51 23.96
CA THR A 30 -9.66 -2.96 23.91
C THR A 30 -10.62 -3.65 22.94
N LEU A 31 -11.91 -3.29 22.95
CA LEU A 31 -12.88 -3.84 22.01
C LEU A 31 -12.49 -3.56 20.55
N LEU A 32 -12.09 -2.32 20.24
CA LEU A 32 -11.63 -1.93 18.91
C LEU A 32 -10.36 -2.68 18.50
N ARG A 33 -9.39 -2.85 19.42
CA ARG A 33 -8.16 -3.63 19.16
C ARG A 33 -8.45 -5.09 18.86
N VAL A 34 -9.34 -5.74 19.60
CA VAL A 34 -9.74 -7.14 19.35
C VAL A 34 -10.43 -7.25 17.98
N PHE A 35 -11.30 -6.31 17.65
CA PHE A 35 -11.95 -6.26 16.34
C PHE A 35 -10.94 -6.10 15.19
N LEU A 36 -10.03 -5.12 15.29
CA LEU A 36 -8.96 -4.90 14.31
C LEU A 36 -8.01 -6.10 14.20
N TYR A 37 -7.73 -6.78 15.32
CA TYR A 37 -6.94 -8.00 15.34
C TYR A 37 -7.65 -9.15 14.59
N GLY A 38 -8.95 -9.30 14.79
CA GLY A 38 -9.78 -10.25 14.02
C GLY A 38 -9.68 -9.98 12.52
N LEU A 39 -9.86 -8.72 12.10
CA LEU A 39 -9.70 -8.31 10.71
C LEU A 39 -8.29 -8.56 10.17
N SER A 40 -7.25 -8.34 10.98
CA SER A 40 -5.87 -8.63 10.64
C SER A 40 -5.63 -10.12 10.36
N LYS A 41 -6.26 -11.03 11.13
CA LYS A 41 -6.19 -12.48 10.87
C LYS A 41 -6.86 -12.86 9.55
N VAL A 42 -8.02 -12.29 9.26
CA VAL A 42 -8.70 -12.50 7.97
C VAL A 42 -7.81 -12.03 6.82
N PHE A 43 -7.24 -10.83 6.92
CA PHE A 43 -6.29 -10.31 5.93
C PHE A 43 -5.08 -11.23 5.75
N LEU A 44 -4.52 -11.76 6.85
CA LEU A 44 -3.39 -12.69 6.80
C LEU A 44 -3.75 -13.98 6.04
N ILE A 45 -4.94 -14.55 6.27
CA ILE A 45 -5.41 -15.75 5.56
C ILE A 45 -5.52 -15.46 4.07
N VAL A 46 -6.11 -14.33 3.70
CA VAL A 46 -6.25 -13.93 2.29
C VAL A 46 -4.88 -13.75 1.61
N VAL A 47 -3.94 -13.08 2.27
CA VAL A 47 -2.58 -12.87 1.73
C VAL A 47 -1.83 -14.20 1.59
N LYS A 48 -1.91 -15.08 2.58
CA LYS A 48 -1.31 -16.42 2.52
C LYS A 48 -1.91 -17.26 1.41
N GLY A 49 -3.24 -17.27 1.29
CA GLY A 49 -3.95 -17.97 0.22
C GLY A 49 -3.53 -17.46 -1.15
N ARG A 50 -3.49 -16.14 -1.35
CA ARG A 50 -3.00 -15.55 -2.60
C ARG A 50 -1.56 -15.96 -2.91
N ARG A 51 -0.65 -15.90 -1.92
CA ARG A 51 0.74 -16.33 -2.11
C ARG A 51 0.83 -17.80 -2.53
N TRP A 52 0.07 -18.66 -1.86
CA TRP A 52 0.00 -20.08 -2.19
C TRP A 52 -0.48 -20.33 -3.63
N LEU A 53 -1.46 -19.56 -4.12
CA LEU A 53 -1.93 -19.67 -5.52
C LEU A 53 -0.85 -19.34 -6.56
N TYR A 54 0.07 -18.40 -6.26
CA TYR A 54 1.23 -18.12 -7.12
C TYR A 54 2.29 -19.21 -6.99
N GLU A 55 2.61 -19.68 -5.78
CA GLU A 55 3.58 -20.75 -5.54
C GLU A 55 3.15 -22.07 -6.21
N ALA A 56 1.86 -22.39 -6.15
CA ALA A 56 1.25 -23.53 -6.83
C ALA A 56 1.11 -23.36 -8.36
N ARG A 57 1.56 -22.22 -8.93
CA ARG A 57 1.44 -21.86 -10.35
C ARG A 57 0.01 -21.91 -10.92
N ILE A 58 -1.00 -21.81 -10.04
CA ILE A 58 -2.41 -21.71 -10.44
C ILE A 58 -2.64 -20.35 -11.11
N ILE A 59 -2.04 -19.30 -10.55
CA ILE A 59 -1.93 -17.99 -11.20
C ILE A 59 -0.58 -17.95 -11.91
N ARG A 60 -0.59 -17.79 -13.23
CA ARG A 60 0.62 -17.75 -14.06
C ARG A 60 1.29 -16.38 -13.99
N ASP A 61 2.61 -16.40 -13.82
CA ASP A 61 3.49 -15.26 -14.04
C ASP A 61 3.61 -14.97 -15.54
N HIS A 62 3.81 -13.69 -15.86
CA HIS A 62 4.08 -13.25 -17.23
C HIS A 62 5.55 -12.85 -17.30
N PRO A 63 6.42 -13.68 -17.87
CA PRO A 63 7.82 -13.32 -18.01
C PRO A 63 7.94 -12.15 -18.98
N LEU A 64 8.62 -11.10 -18.54
CA LEU A 64 9.04 -10.02 -19.42
C LEU A 64 10.43 -10.39 -19.96
N GLY A 65 10.68 -10.18 -21.26
CA GLY A 65 11.99 -10.46 -21.89
C GLY A 65 13.11 -9.50 -21.47
N VAL A 66 12.96 -8.82 -20.33
CA VAL A 66 13.86 -7.82 -19.78
C VAL A 66 14.03 -8.05 -18.28
N GLN A 67 15.14 -7.57 -17.71
CA GLN A 67 15.33 -7.62 -16.27
C GLN A 67 14.32 -6.71 -15.56
N VAL A 68 13.53 -7.30 -14.67
CA VAL A 68 12.56 -6.57 -13.84
C VAL A 68 13.08 -6.52 -12.42
N ILE A 69 13.06 -5.32 -11.81
CA ILE A 69 13.45 -5.11 -10.41
C ILE A 69 12.27 -4.46 -9.71
N THR A 70 11.72 -5.15 -8.71
CA THR A 70 10.58 -4.65 -7.93
C THR A 70 11.08 -4.02 -6.63
N VAL A 71 10.80 -2.72 -6.44
CA VAL A 71 11.11 -2.00 -5.19
C VAL A 71 9.82 -1.86 -4.37
N GLY A 72 9.73 -2.60 -3.27
CA GLY A 72 8.57 -2.63 -2.39
C GLY A 72 8.92 -2.29 -0.93
N ASN A 73 7.90 -2.22 -0.09
CA ASN A 73 8.06 -2.13 1.36
C ASN A 73 6.96 -2.92 2.05
N LEU A 74 7.24 -3.42 3.25
CA LEU A 74 6.29 -4.20 4.07
C LEU A 74 5.30 -3.32 4.84
N THR A 75 5.69 -2.06 5.12
CA THR A 75 4.88 -1.11 5.88
C THR A 75 4.26 -0.03 4.99
N VAL A 76 3.08 0.47 5.40
CA VAL A 76 2.44 1.63 4.78
C VAL A 76 3.12 2.91 5.26
N GLY A 77 3.33 3.88 4.35
CA GLY A 77 3.97 5.16 4.67
C GLY A 77 5.09 5.57 3.71
N GLY A 78 5.68 6.75 3.97
CA GLY A 78 6.76 7.36 3.21
C GLY A 78 8.11 6.69 3.46
N THR A 79 8.27 5.45 3.01
CA THR A 79 9.44 4.60 3.33
C THR A 79 10.60 4.79 2.35
N GLY A 80 10.77 6.00 1.80
CA GLY A 80 11.89 6.33 0.91
C GLY A 80 11.96 5.57 -0.42
N LYS A 81 10.93 4.78 -0.80
CA LYS A 81 10.93 3.98 -2.03
C LYS A 81 11.22 4.82 -3.28
N THR A 82 10.61 6.00 -3.37
CA THR A 82 10.75 6.88 -4.55
C THR A 82 12.19 7.41 -4.71
N PRO A 83 12.83 8.01 -3.68
CA PRO A 83 14.25 8.36 -3.76
C PRO A 83 15.18 7.18 -4.12
N VAL A 84 14.92 6.00 -3.56
CA VAL A 84 15.72 4.80 -3.85
C VAL A 84 15.58 4.38 -5.31
N VAL A 85 14.36 4.31 -5.84
CA VAL A 85 14.11 3.99 -7.25
C VAL A 85 14.78 5.00 -8.17
N GLU A 86 14.68 6.29 -7.85
CA GLU A 86 15.29 7.35 -8.65
C GLU A 86 16.82 7.26 -8.66
N LYS A 87 17.46 7.08 -7.49
CA LYS A 87 18.91 6.92 -7.41
C LYS A 87 19.37 5.68 -8.18
N PHE A 88 18.64 4.57 -8.05
CA PHE A 88 18.96 3.32 -8.73
C PHE A 88 18.83 3.45 -10.26
N ALA A 89 17.76 4.09 -10.73
CA ALA A 89 17.56 4.35 -12.15
C ALA A 89 18.66 5.26 -12.72
N ARG A 90 19.06 6.32 -12.00
CA ARG A 90 20.16 7.21 -12.40
C ARG A 90 21.48 6.45 -12.53
N VAL A 91 21.88 5.70 -11.50
CA VAL A 91 23.14 4.93 -11.51
C VAL A 91 23.19 3.94 -12.68
N LEU A 92 22.10 3.22 -12.96
CA LEU A 92 22.04 2.29 -14.09
C LEU A 92 22.07 3.00 -15.44
N THR A 93 21.46 4.17 -15.53
CA THR A 93 21.49 5.01 -16.75
C THR A 93 22.91 5.54 -16.98
N ASP A 94 23.59 5.99 -15.94
CA ASP A 94 24.99 6.47 -16.01
C ASP A 94 25.96 5.35 -16.43
N GLN A 95 25.61 4.09 -16.14
CA GLN A 95 26.32 2.90 -16.62
C GLN A 95 25.94 2.49 -18.06
N GLY A 96 25.16 3.31 -18.77
CA GLY A 96 24.77 3.08 -20.15
C GLY A 96 23.59 2.12 -20.35
N ARG A 97 22.84 1.77 -19.30
CA ARG A 97 21.64 0.92 -19.44
C ARG A 97 20.39 1.73 -19.75
N LYS A 98 19.49 1.18 -20.56
CA LYS A 98 18.15 1.73 -20.78
C LYS A 98 17.23 1.27 -19.65
N VAL A 99 16.75 2.21 -18.83
CA VAL A 99 15.90 1.94 -17.66
C VAL A 99 14.52 2.53 -17.88
N ALA A 100 13.48 1.78 -17.51
CA ALA A 100 12.11 2.27 -17.43
C ALA A 100 11.57 2.09 -16.01
N VAL A 101 10.96 3.13 -15.45
CA VAL A 101 10.34 3.09 -14.11
C VAL A 101 8.83 2.96 -14.27
N LEU A 102 8.27 1.84 -13.80
CA LEU A 102 6.83 1.65 -13.72
C LEU A 102 6.31 2.06 -12.34
N SER A 103 5.37 3.00 -12.31
CA SER A 103 4.63 3.40 -11.11
C SER A 103 3.17 3.01 -11.24
N ARG A 104 2.54 2.63 -10.11
CA ARG A 104 1.12 2.25 -10.06
C ARG A 104 0.17 3.43 -10.33
N GLY A 105 0.63 4.68 -10.18
CA GLY A 105 -0.22 5.86 -10.36
C GLY A 105 -1.31 5.99 -9.27
N TYR A 106 -0.99 5.67 -8.02
CA TYR A 106 -1.95 5.79 -6.91
C TYR A 106 -2.46 7.23 -6.76
N ARG A 107 -3.79 7.42 -6.72
CA ARG A 107 -4.49 8.72 -6.79
C ARG A 107 -4.30 9.53 -8.10
N SER A 108 -3.81 8.91 -9.18
CA SER A 108 -3.87 9.50 -10.51
C SER A 108 -5.33 9.73 -10.91
N LYS A 109 -5.68 10.96 -11.31
CA LYS A 109 -6.93 11.23 -12.01
C LYS A 109 -6.71 10.84 -13.47
N PRO A 110 -7.30 9.73 -13.96
CA PRO A 110 -7.16 9.41 -15.37
C PRO A 110 -7.73 10.57 -16.21
N PRO A 111 -7.11 10.89 -17.36
CA PRO A 111 -7.72 11.84 -18.28
C PRO A 111 -9.13 11.39 -18.67
N PRO A 112 -10.03 12.33 -18.99
CA PRO A 112 -11.41 12.04 -19.40
C PRO A 112 -11.43 10.99 -20.51
N LEU A 113 -12.45 10.12 -20.50
CA LEU A 113 -12.61 9.06 -21.52
C LEU A 113 -12.57 9.59 -22.96
N SER A 114 -12.99 10.85 -23.18
CA SER A 114 -12.95 11.54 -24.47
C SER A 114 -11.55 11.86 -25.00
N GLN A 115 -10.50 11.73 -24.19
CA GLN A 115 -9.10 11.89 -24.61
C GLN A 115 -8.38 10.53 -24.77
N ARG A 116 -9.07 9.41 -24.49
CA ARG A 116 -8.51 8.06 -24.52
C ARG A 116 -9.01 7.21 -25.69
N LEU A 117 -10.04 7.69 -26.40
CA LEU A 117 -10.61 7.15 -27.64
C LEU A 117 -10.31 8.13 -28.77
#